data_AF-A0A930U5J7-F1
#
_entry.id   AF-A0A930U5J7-F1
#
_cell.length_a   1.000
_cell.length_b   1.000
_cell.length_c   1.000
_cell.angle_alpha   90.00
_cell.angle_beta   90.00
_cell.angle_gamma   90.00
#
_symmetry.space_group_name_H-M   'P 1'
#
loop_
_entity.id
_entity.type
_entity.pdbx_description
1 polymer ?
#
loop_
_entity_poly.entity_id
_entity_poly.type
_entity_poly.pdbx_seq_one_letter_code
_entity_poly.pdbx_strand_id
1 'polypeptide(L)' 'MAVNNFKIKVLSRAKLEVNEAAEYYDSKSKGLGKVFYLEFKNYSKTLRNIPFFEEKYNIVRILT' A
#
# COMPACT_ATOMS: atom_id res chain seq x y z
N MET A 1 2.60 20.54 -15.21
CA MET A 1 3.44 21.10 -14.13
C MET A 1 3.89 19.95 -13.26
N ALA A 2 5.17 19.59 -13.28
CA ALA A 2 5.69 18.49 -12.45
C ALA A 2 5.71 18.97 -10.99
N VAL A 3 4.88 18.36 -10.14
CA VAL A 3 4.82 18.70 -8.72
C VAL A 3 6.05 18.08 -8.05
N ASN A 4 6.77 18.91 -7.30
CA ASN A 4 7.99 18.55 -6.58
C ASN A 4 7.82 17.26 -5.76
N ASN A 5 8.79 16.35 -5.85
CA ASN A 5 8.84 15.06 -5.13
C ASN A 5 8.42 15.20 -3.66
N PHE A 6 7.22 14.73 -3.29
CA PHE A 6 6.76 14.76 -1.92
C PHE A 6 7.65 13.87 -1.03
N LYS A 7 7.99 14.37 0.16
CA LYS A 7 8.76 13.61 1.15
C LYS A 7 7.83 12.67 1.90
N ILE A 8 8.00 11.38 1.68
CA ILE A 8 7.25 10.34 2.38
C ILE A 8 7.91 10.05 3.72
N LYS A 9 7.12 10.07 4.79
CA LYS A 9 7.53 9.65 6.13
C LYS A 9 6.65 8.46 6.56
N VAL A 10 7.23 7.27 6.58
CA VAL A 10 6.56 6.08 7.15
C VAL A 10 6.75 6.11 8.66
N LEU A 11 5.64 6.25 9.39
CA LEU A 11 5.63 6.23 10.85
C LEU A 11 6.02 4.86 11.39
N SER A 12 6.58 4.79 12.60
CA SER A 12 6.95 3.51 13.22
C SER A 12 5.75 2.56 13.35
N ARG A 13 4.56 3.10 13.69
CA ARG A 13 3.32 2.32 13.75
C ARG A 13 2.94 1.74 12.39
N ALA A 14 3.02 2.53 11.32
CA ALA A 14 2.73 2.07 9.96
C ALA A 14 3.69 0.95 9.52
N LYS A 15 4.95 0.95 9.98
CA LYS A 15 5.87 -0.18 9.72
C LYS A 15 5.39 -1.47 10.37
N LEU A 16 4.91 -1.39 11.62
CA LEU A 16 4.35 -2.56 12.32
C LEU A 16 3.12 -3.09 11.58
N GLU A 17 2.20 -2.21 11.20
CA GLU A 17 0.97 -2.60 10.48
C GLU A 17 1.26 -3.24 9.12
N VAL A 18 2.27 -2.74 8.39
CA VAL A 18 2.72 -3.37 7.12
C VAL A 18 3.31 -4.75 7.37
N ASN A 19 4.08 -4.93 8.44
CA ASN A 19 4.64 -6.24 8.79
C ASN A 19 3.53 -7.23 9.19
N GLU A 20 2.61 -6.82 10.06
CA GLU A 20 1.46 -7.62 10.49
C GLU A 20 0.60 -8.05 9.29
N ALA A 21 0.35 -7.14 8.35
CA ALA A 21 -0.39 -7.45 7.12
C ALA A 21 0.38 -8.44 6.23
N ALA A 22 1.69 -8.26 6.05
CA ALA A 22 2.50 -9.18 5.27
C ALA A 22 2.53 -10.59 5.87
N GLU A 23 2.66 -10.70 7.19
CA GLU A 23 2.58 -11.98 7.93
C GLU A 23 1.21 -12.63 7.76
N TYR A 24 0.12 -11.85 7.87
CA TYR A 24 -1.23 -12.33 7.60
C TYR A 24 -1.34 -12.92 6.20
N TYR A 25 -0.89 -12.21 5.16
CA TYR A 25 -0.97 -12.71 3.79
C TYR A 25 -0.11 -13.95 3.57
N ASP A 26 1.10 -14.00 4.14
CA ASP A 26 1.96 -15.18 4.02
C ASP A 26 1.36 -16.41 4.73
N SER A 27 0.63 -16.20 5.82
CA SER A 27 -0.13 -17.26 6.50
C SER A 27 -1.27 -17.84 5.64
N LYS A 28 -1.78 -17.08 4.65
CA LYS A 28 -2.81 -17.54 3.71
C LYS A 28 -2.22 -18.31 2.54
N SER A 29 -1.07 -17.87 2.02
CA SER A 29 -0.34 -18.57 0.98
C SER A 29 1.12 -18.15 1.02
N LYS A 30 2.02 -19.15 1.02
CA LYS A 30 3.46 -18.93 0.99
C LYS A 30 3.84 -17.99 -0.16
N GLY A 31 4.55 -16.91 0.16
CA GLY A 31 5.01 -15.91 -0.79
C GLY A 31 4.06 -14.72 -0.98
N LEU A 32 2.82 -14.77 -0.47
CA LEU A 32 1.85 -13.70 -0.63
C LEU A 32 2.23 -12.46 0.20
N GLY A 33 2.88 -12.64 1.35
CA GLY A 33 3.42 -11.51 2.13
C GLY A 33 4.49 -10.74 1.36
N LYS A 34 5.32 -11.43 0.56
CA LYS A 34 6.31 -10.79 -0.32
C LYS A 34 5.66 -9.99 -1.44
N VAL A 35 4.57 -10.49 -2.03
CA VAL A 35 3.78 -9.78 -3.04
C VAL A 35 3.20 -8.50 -2.43
N PHE A 36 2.58 -8.60 -1.24
CA PHE A 36 2.04 -7.45 -0.51
C PHE A 36 3.10 -6.36 -0.27
N TYR A 37 4.30 -6.72 0.21
CA TYR A 37 5.38 -5.75 0.41
C TYR A 37 5.80 -5.04 -0.88
N LEU A 38 5.84 -5.77 -2.00
CA LEU A 38 6.21 -5.20 -3.29
C LEU A 38 5.17 -4.16 -3.74
N GLU A 39 3.89 -4.48 -3.60
CA GLU A 39 2.79 -3.56 -3.91
C GLU A 39 2.81 -2.33 -3.00
N PHE A 40 2.93 -2.52 -1.68
CA PHE A 40 3.07 -1.42 -0.72
C PHE A 40 4.24 -0.48 -1.09
N LYS A 41 5.39 -1.04 -1.49
CA LYS A 41 6.55 -0.25 -1.92
C LYS A 41 6.29 0.51 -3.22
N ASN A 42 5.53 -0.07 -4.15
CA ASN A 42 5.18 0.59 -5.40
C ASN A 42 4.18 1.72 -5.17
N TYR A 43 3.12 1.48 -4.41
CA TYR A 43 2.13 2.51 -4.08
C TYR A 43 2.72 3.65 -3.26
N SER A 44 3.60 3.35 -2.29
CA SER A 44 4.32 4.41 -1.58
C SER A 44 5.17 5.25 -2.55
N LYS A 45 5.83 4.67 -3.56
CA LYS A 45 6.53 5.50 -4.57
C LYS A 45 5.59 6.40 -5.35
N THR A 46 4.39 5.95 -5.70
CA THR A 46 3.38 6.76 -6.41
C THR A 46 3.03 8.03 -5.63
N LEU A 47 2.92 7.95 -4.30
CA LEU A 47 2.63 9.11 -3.44
C LEU A 47 3.68 10.23 -3.52
N ARG A 48 4.89 9.95 -4.02
CA ARG A 48 5.91 10.99 -4.25
C ARG A 48 5.52 11.95 -5.36
N ASN A 49 4.75 11.47 -6.34
CA ASN A 49 4.36 12.23 -7.52
C ASN A 49 2.88 12.62 -7.47
N ILE A 50 2.05 11.78 -6.84
CA ILE A 50 0.59 11.91 -6.80
C ILE A 50 0.14 11.66 -5.35
N PRO A 51 0.26 12.65 -4.45
CA PRO A 51 -0.06 12.48 -3.02
C PRO A 51 -1.56 12.33 -2.75
N PHE A 52 -2.40 12.77 -3.69
CA PHE A 52 -3.86 12.67 -3.61
C PHE A 52 -4.39 11.59 -4.57
N PHE A 53 -3.76 10.42 -4.52
CA PHE A 53 -4.17 9.27 -5.32
C PHE A 53 -5.08 8.35 -4.50
N GLU A 54 -6.24 8.05 -5.05
CA GLU A 54 -7.18 7.07 -4.51
C GLU A 54 -7.33 5.96 -5.55
N GLU A 55 -6.92 4.73 -5.20
CA GLU A 55 -7.34 3.55 -5.95
C GLU A 55 -8.80 3.29 -5.62
N LYS A 56 -9.70 3.80 -6.46
CA LYS A 56 -11.11 3.41 -6.39
C LYS A 56 -11.22 1.97 -6.86
N TYR A 57 -11.43 1.05 -5.93
CA TYR A 57 -11.95 -0.28 -6.30
C TYR A 57 -13.24 -0.05 -7.07
N ASN A 58 -13.21 -0.28 -8.39
CA ASN A 58 -14.28 0.12 -9.28
C ASN A 58 -15.62 -0.60 -9.03
N ILE A 59 -15.70 -1.47 -8.02
CA ILE A 59 -16.87 -2.31 -7.74
C ILE A 59 -16.85 -2.75 -6.26
N VAL A 60 -17.17 -1.87 -5.32
CA VAL A 60 -17.78 -2.38 -4.07
C VAL A 60 -19.20 -2.75 -4.44
N ARG A 61 -19.47 -4.04 -4.67
CA ARG A 61 -20.85 -4.54 -4.72
C ARG A 61 -21.46 -4.19 -3.37
N ILE A 62 -22.34 -3.19 -3.37
CA ILE A 62 -23.27 -2.97 -2.26
C ILE A 62 -24.07 -4.27 -2.16
N LEU A 63 -24.12 -4.87 -0.98
CA LEU A 63 -25.06 -5.95 -0.69
C LEU A 63 -26.46 -5.35 -0.84
N THR A 64 -27.14 -5.68 -1.93
CA THR A 64 -28.60 -5.63 -2.01
C THR A 64 -29.16 -6.85 -1.31
#